data_AF-A0A1X7CNY1-F1
#
_entry.id   AF-A0A1X7CNY1-F1
#
_cell.length_a   1.000
_cell.length_b   1.000
_cell.length_c   1.000
_cell.angle_alpha   90.00
_cell.angle_beta   90.00
_cell.angle_gamma   90.00
#
_symmetry.space_group_name_H-M   'P 1'
#
loop_
_entity.id
_entity.type
_entity.pdbx_description
1 polymer ?
#
loop_
_entity_poly.entity_id
_entity_poly.type
_entity_poly.pdbx_seq_one_letter_code
_entity_poly.pdbx_strand_id
1 'polypeptide(L)'
;MKLSKINTFAIIFCLLSASTAFAREAADTNELNHFQNFSQSWVVKLNRSHIKGIQHMEILPLEDGAYLARYHAIDPESIQCTVKKTSSKKNGLIGLLKYIETIYESSGKTPQIARSNHFKPTKRIRITEIFSNTGKGWR
;
A
#
# COMPACT_ATOMS: atom_id res chain seq x y z
N MET A 1 21.59 -71.31 12.79
CA MET A 1 20.52 -70.31 13.04
C MET A 1 20.93 -69.44 14.22
N LYS A 2 21.42 -68.20 13.98
CA LYS A 2 21.31 -67.02 14.86
C LYS A 2 21.94 -65.80 14.17
N LEU A 3 21.36 -64.64 14.45
CA LEU A 3 21.21 -63.47 13.59
C LEU A 3 22.46 -62.59 13.42
N SER A 4 22.42 -61.92 12.26
CA SER A 4 23.02 -60.66 11.80
C SER A 4 23.74 -59.74 12.79
N LYS A 5 24.83 -59.13 12.30
CA LYS A 5 25.24 -57.78 12.69
C LYS A 5 25.15 -56.88 11.46
N ILE A 6 24.13 -56.03 11.44
CA ILE A 6 23.94 -54.96 10.47
C ILE A 6 24.79 -53.79 10.96
N ASN A 7 25.81 -53.40 10.18
CA ASN A 7 26.61 -52.22 10.49
C ASN A 7 25.85 -50.94 10.12
N THR A 8 25.89 -50.04 11.08
CA THR A 8 25.07 -48.87 11.32
C THR A 8 25.56 -47.68 10.49
N PHE A 9 24.63 -47.05 9.77
CA PHE A 9 24.49 -45.59 9.57
C PHE A 9 25.64 -44.79 8.93
N ALA A 10 25.49 -44.51 7.63
CA ALA A 10 26.00 -43.29 7.02
C ALA A 10 25.01 -42.14 7.34
N ILE A 11 25.31 -41.36 8.39
CA ILE A 11 24.62 -40.09 8.66
C ILE A 11 25.17 -39.08 7.65
N ILE A 12 24.44 -38.88 6.55
CA ILE A 12 24.66 -37.75 5.65
C ILE A 12 24.23 -36.50 6.40
N PHE A 13 25.22 -35.80 6.94
CA PHE A 13 25.09 -34.49 7.59
C PHE A 13 24.74 -33.45 6.52
N CYS A 14 23.48 -33.40 6.12
CA CYS A 14 22.91 -32.35 5.27
C CYS A 14 22.49 -31.15 6.13
N LEU A 15 23.44 -30.64 6.91
CA LEU A 15 23.33 -29.40 7.67
C LEU A 15 24.47 -28.53 7.18
N LEU A 16 24.18 -27.66 6.19
CA LEU A 16 24.84 -26.36 5.94
C LEU A 16 24.54 -25.89 4.50
N SER A 17 23.26 -25.69 4.21
CA SER A 17 22.82 -24.66 3.26
C SER A 17 21.33 -24.49 3.42
N ALA A 18 20.90 -24.12 4.64
CA ALA A 18 19.76 -23.22 4.72
C ALA A 18 20.24 -21.95 4.01
N SER A 19 19.96 -21.87 2.70
CA SER A 19 19.98 -20.61 1.98
C SER A 19 19.09 -19.69 2.78
N THR A 20 19.71 -18.85 3.61
CA THR A 20 19.06 -17.67 4.14
C THR A 20 18.59 -16.94 2.89
N ALA A 21 17.31 -17.05 2.58
CA ALA A 21 16.68 -16.21 1.59
C ALA A 21 16.88 -14.80 2.13
N PHE A 22 17.95 -14.15 1.66
CA PHE A 22 18.52 -12.95 2.23
C PHE A 22 17.42 -11.93 2.45
N ALA A 23 17.27 -11.48 3.69
CA ALA A 23 16.62 -10.21 3.96
C ALA A 23 17.28 -9.16 3.05
N ARG A 24 16.49 -8.67 2.07
CA ARG A 24 16.94 -7.70 1.07
C ARG A 24 17.46 -6.45 1.77
N GLU A 25 18.66 -6.03 1.42
CA GLU A 25 19.25 -4.78 1.87
C GLU A 25 18.26 -3.63 1.64
N ALA A 26 18.06 -2.82 2.68
CA ALA A 26 17.35 -1.56 2.53
C ALA A 26 18.07 -0.72 1.48
N ALA A 27 17.30 -0.04 0.64
CA ALA A 27 17.83 0.98 -0.25
C ALA A 27 18.51 2.10 0.55
N ASP A 28 19.44 2.80 -0.08
CA ASP A 28 20.11 3.92 0.59
C ASP A 28 19.14 5.10 0.82
N THR A 29 19.57 6.08 1.63
CA THR A 29 18.76 7.25 1.97
C THR A 29 18.39 8.10 0.74
N ASN A 30 19.25 8.15 -0.28
CA ASN A 30 18.98 8.92 -1.49
C ASN A 30 17.87 8.26 -2.33
N GLU A 31 17.94 6.94 -2.51
CA GLU A 31 16.91 6.14 -3.17
C GLU A 31 15.55 6.28 -2.46
N LEU A 32 15.56 6.27 -1.12
CA LEU A 32 14.35 6.51 -0.32
C LEU A 32 13.81 7.93 -0.49
N ASN A 33 14.66 8.96 -0.43
CA ASN A 33 14.25 10.35 -0.60
C ASN A 33 13.65 10.61 -1.99
N HIS A 34 14.27 10.07 -3.04
CA HIS A 34 13.72 10.12 -4.39
C HIS A 34 12.34 9.47 -4.48
N PHE A 35 12.15 8.32 -3.82
CA PHE A 35 10.85 7.66 -3.78
C PHE A 35 9.80 8.43 -2.95
N GLN A 36 10.20 9.07 -1.85
CA GLN A 36 9.31 9.91 -1.04
C GLN A 36 8.80 11.12 -1.85
N ASN A 37 9.69 11.83 -2.55
CA ASN A 37 9.31 12.97 -3.39
C ASN A 37 8.35 12.57 -4.51
N PHE A 38 8.62 11.43 -5.16
CA PHE A 38 7.71 10.83 -6.13
C PHE A 38 6.35 10.51 -5.51
N SER A 39 6.34 9.85 -4.34
CA SER A 39 5.13 9.40 -3.66
C SER A 39 4.24 10.55 -3.20
N GLN A 40 4.81 11.64 -2.69
CA GLN A 40 4.08 12.85 -2.33
C GLN A 40 3.38 13.45 -3.56
N SER A 41 4.13 13.60 -4.66
CA SER A 41 3.58 14.10 -5.93
C SER A 41 2.49 13.18 -6.49
N TRP A 42 2.68 11.87 -6.35
CA TRP A 42 1.71 10.86 -6.75
C TRP A 42 0.41 10.98 -5.95
N VAL A 43 0.48 11.05 -4.62
CA VAL A 43 -0.70 11.20 -3.75
C VAL A 43 -1.44 12.52 -4.03
N VAL A 44 -0.72 13.63 -4.23
CA VAL A 44 -1.34 14.90 -4.63
C VAL A 44 -2.11 14.75 -5.95
N LYS A 45 -1.52 14.06 -6.93
CA LYS A 45 -2.19 13.77 -8.20
C LYS A 45 -3.45 12.91 -7.98
N LEU A 46 -3.34 11.83 -7.21
CA LEU A 46 -4.48 10.95 -6.90
C LEU A 46 -5.62 11.71 -6.22
N ASN A 47 -5.32 12.53 -5.21
CA ASN A 47 -6.33 13.34 -4.53
C ASN A 47 -7.02 14.31 -5.48
N ARG A 48 -6.26 14.96 -6.39
CA ARG A 48 -6.83 15.89 -7.37
C ARG A 48 -7.73 15.19 -8.39
N SER A 49 -7.35 14.01 -8.88
CA SER A 49 -8.08 13.27 -9.91
C SER A 49 -8.97 12.16 -9.36
N HIS A 50 -9.30 12.19 -8.06
CA HIS A 50 -10.06 11.12 -7.44
C HIS A 50 -11.48 11.08 -8.00
N ILE A 51 -11.89 9.94 -8.57
CA ILE A 51 -13.21 9.75 -9.19
C ILE A 51 -14.37 9.90 -8.20
N LYS A 52 -14.09 9.68 -6.91
CA LYS A 52 -15.01 9.93 -5.79
C LYS A 52 -14.50 11.03 -4.85
N GLY A 53 -13.65 11.92 -5.35
CA GLY A 53 -13.08 13.03 -4.58
C GLY A 53 -14.14 14.05 -4.20
N ILE A 54 -13.76 15.06 -3.42
CA ILE A 54 -14.70 16.11 -2.98
C ILE A 54 -15.41 16.82 -4.15
N GLN A 55 -14.73 16.99 -5.29
CA GLN A 55 -15.29 17.58 -6.51
C GLN A 55 -16.22 16.62 -7.28
N HIS A 56 -16.07 15.31 -7.08
CA HIS A 56 -16.86 14.24 -7.71
C HIS A 56 -17.66 13.47 -6.65
N MET A 57 -18.14 14.18 -5.63
CA MET A 57 -18.88 13.63 -4.51
C MET A 57 -20.13 12.89 -4.98
N GLU A 58 -20.35 11.70 -4.43
CA GLU A 58 -21.53 10.90 -4.70
C GLU A 58 -22.69 11.36 -3.81
N ILE A 59 -23.89 11.45 -4.40
CA ILE A 59 -25.13 11.64 -3.64
C ILE A 59 -26.00 10.40 -3.84
N LEU A 60 -26.30 9.74 -2.74
CA LEU A 60 -27.06 8.50 -2.71
C LEU A 60 -28.37 8.73 -1.97
N PRO A 61 -29.54 8.36 -2.54
CA PRO A 61 -30.78 8.33 -1.79
C PRO A 61 -30.73 7.24 -0.70
N LEU A 62 -31.35 7.51 0.44
CA LEU A 62 -31.52 6.57 1.55
C LEU A 62 -32.97 6.07 1.62
N GLU A 63 -33.18 4.93 2.28
CA GLU A 63 -34.49 4.27 2.38
C GLU A 63 -35.53 5.12 3.12
N ASP A 64 -35.08 5.97 4.05
CA ASP A 64 -35.91 6.90 4.82
C ASP A 64 -36.28 8.18 4.06
N GLY A 65 -35.93 8.27 2.77
CA GLY A 65 -36.13 9.44 1.93
C GLY A 65 -35.11 10.56 2.13
N ALA A 66 -34.11 10.36 3.01
CA ALA A 66 -32.98 11.28 3.12
C ALA A 66 -31.94 11.03 2.02
N TYR A 67 -30.88 11.85 2.02
CA TYR A 67 -29.77 11.76 1.09
C TYR A 67 -28.45 11.65 1.87
N LEU A 68 -27.55 10.82 1.35
CA LEU A 68 -26.18 10.67 1.80
C LEU A 68 -25.23 11.30 0.78
N ALA A 69 -24.47 12.28 1.23
CA ALA A 69 -23.32 12.79 0.50
C ALA A 69 -22.07 12.03 0.95
N ARG A 70 -21.30 11.51 -0.01
CA ARG A 70 -20.08 10.73 0.25
C ARG A 70 -18.94 11.18 -0.66
N TYR A 71 -17.78 11.39 -0.08
CA TYR A 71 -16.55 11.56 -0.84
C TYR A 71 -15.37 10.86 -0.15
N HIS A 72 -14.31 10.69 -0.92
CA HIS A 72 -13.07 10.04 -0.51
C HIS A 72 -11.95 11.07 -0.55
N ALA A 73 -11.04 10.99 0.42
CA ALA A 73 -9.81 11.78 0.42
C ALA A 73 -8.66 10.99 1.02
N ILE A 74 -7.48 11.11 0.42
CA ILE A 74 -6.24 10.53 0.93
C ILE A 74 -5.63 11.52 1.92
N ASP A 75 -5.23 11.02 3.09
CA ASP A 75 -4.51 11.78 4.12
C ASP A 75 -3.02 11.89 3.74
N PRO A 76 -2.51 13.09 3.36
CA PRO A 76 -1.11 13.23 2.95
C PRO A 76 -0.11 12.94 4.07
N GLU A 77 -0.50 13.15 5.33
CA GLU A 77 0.36 12.91 6.50
C GLU A 77 0.49 11.41 6.81
N SER A 78 -0.35 10.57 6.20
CA SER A 78 -0.32 9.12 6.38
C SER A 78 0.69 8.41 5.46
N ILE A 79 1.39 9.14 4.59
CA ILE A 79 2.33 8.58 3.61
C ILE A 79 3.48 7.87 4.33
N GLN A 80 3.71 6.62 3.97
CA GLN A 80 4.84 5.82 4.39
C GLN A 80 5.51 5.19 3.18
N CYS A 81 6.82 5.36 3.08
CA CYS A 81 7.63 4.88 1.97
C CYS A 81 8.64 3.84 2.44
N THR A 82 8.82 2.78 1.66
CA THR A 82 9.89 1.81 1.86
C THR A 82 10.49 1.47 0.51
N VAL A 83 11.82 1.41 0.39
CA VAL A 83 12.49 1.01 -0.86
C VAL A 83 13.39 -0.20 -0.61
N LYS A 84 13.37 -1.14 -1.53
CA LYS A 84 14.18 -2.37 -1.50
C LYS A 84 14.88 -2.58 -2.83
N LYS A 85 16.13 -3.05 -2.79
CA LYS A 85 16.84 -3.48 -3.99
C LYS A 85 16.29 -4.81 -4.51
N THR A 86 16.22 -4.94 -5.83
CA THR A 86 15.90 -6.20 -6.51
C THR A 86 17.16 -7.07 -6.62
N SER A 87 16.96 -8.38 -6.66
CA SER A 87 18.03 -9.37 -6.88
C SER A 87 18.41 -9.54 -8.35
N SER A 88 17.85 -8.71 -9.25
CA SER A 88 18.09 -8.83 -10.69
C SER A 88 19.46 -8.24 -11.05
N LYS A 89 20.10 -8.78 -12.11
CA LYS A 89 21.37 -8.27 -12.65
C LYS A 89 21.35 -6.78 -13.04
N LYS A 90 20.16 -6.18 -13.15
CA LYS A 90 19.95 -4.78 -13.54
C LYS A 90 19.85 -3.82 -12.36
N ASN A 91 20.12 -4.26 -11.12
CA ASN A 91 20.08 -3.42 -9.90
C ASN A 91 18.82 -2.55 -9.79
N GLY A 92 17.65 -3.12 -10.11
CA GLY A 92 16.39 -2.38 -9.99
C GLY A 92 15.97 -2.18 -8.53
N LEU A 93 15.06 -1.24 -8.31
CA LEU A 93 14.45 -0.93 -7.01
C LEU A 93 12.95 -1.24 -7.01
N ILE A 94 12.42 -1.58 -5.84
CA ILE A 94 10.99 -1.69 -5.56
C ILE A 94 10.65 -0.69 -4.44
N GLY A 95 9.73 0.23 -4.72
CA GLY A 95 9.16 1.16 -3.76
C GLY A 95 7.79 0.69 -3.31
N LEU A 96 7.54 0.74 -2.00
CA LEU A 96 6.23 0.49 -1.41
C LEU A 96 5.72 1.80 -0.83
N LEU A 97 4.66 2.33 -1.42
CA LEU A 97 3.93 3.48 -0.91
C LEU A 97 2.72 2.97 -0.13
N LYS A 98 2.59 3.39 1.12
CA LYS A 98 1.38 3.17 1.92
C LYS A 98 0.78 4.51 2.31
N TYR A 99 -0.55 4.59 2.30
CA TYR A 99 -1.30 5.75 2.78
C TYR A 99 -2.69 5.33 3.26
N ILE A 100 -3.40 6.26 3.88
CA ILE A 100 -4.77 6.11 4.35
C ILE A 100 -5.69 6.91 3.44
N GLU A 101 -6.65 6.23 2.85
CA GLU A 101 -7.82 6.84 2.22
C GLU A 101 -8.96 6.85 3.23
N THR A 102 -9.61 8.00 3.41
CA THR A 102 -10.74 8.16 4.33
C THR A 102 -12.00 8.47 3.54
N ILE A 103 -13.08 7.75 3.85
CA ILE A 103 -14.42 8.04 3.38
C ILE A 103 -15.08 8.98 4.36
N TYR A 104 -15.60 10.08 3.83
CA TYR A 104 -16.33 11.09 4.56
C TYR A 104 -17.78 11.08 4.12
N GLU A 105 -18.69 11.15 5.10
CA GLU A 105 -20.12 11.11 4.85
C GLU A 105 -20.87 12.19 5.63
N SER A 106 -21.93 12.68 5.01
CA SER A 106 -22.88 13.64 5.57
C SER A 106 -24.27 13.31 5.07
N SER A 107 -25.29 13.43 5.93
CA SER A 107 -26.68 13.18 5.55
C SER A 107 -27.54 14.43 5.66
N GLY A 108 -28.64 14.45 4.91
CA GLY A 108 -29.58 15.56 4.92
C GLY A 108 -30.91 15.22 4.26
N LYS A 109 -31.96 15.99 4.57
CA LYS A 109 -33.30 15.83 3.98
C LYS A 109 -33.36 16.14 2.48
N THR A 110 -32.36 16.86 1.96
CA THR A 110 -32.22 17.16 0.53
C THR A 110 -30.78 16.93 0.09
N PRO A 111 -30.53 16.72 -1.22
CA PRO A 111 -29.18 16.61 -1.76
C PRO A 111 -28.28 17.80 -1.42
N GLN A 112 -28.86 19.00 -1.36
CA GLN A 112 -28.13 20.24 -1.05
C GLN A 112 -27.72 20.25 0.43
N ILE A 113 -28.63 19.89 1.34
CA ILE A 113 -28.33 19.82 2.77
C ILE A 113 -27.25 18.76 3.03
N ALA A 114 -27.36 17.57 2.42
CA ALA A 114 -26.35 16.54 2.58
C ALA A 114 -24.95 17.01 2.17
N ARG A 115 -24.84 17.79 1.07
CA ARG A 115 -23.57 18.36 0.57
C ARG A 115 -22.99 19.46 1.47
N SER A 116 -23.81 20.28 2.11
CA SER A 116 -23.36 21.44 2.87
C SER A 116 -23.22 21.19 4.37
N ASN A 117 -23.73 20.05 4.85
CA ASN A 117 -23.70 19.70 6.27
C ASN A 117 -22.31 19.14 6.68
N HIS A 118 -22.12 18.93 7.98
CA HIS A 118 -20.84 18.49 8.52
C HIS A 118 -20.53 17.04 8.15
N PHE A 119 -19.42 16.84 7.44
CA PHE A 119 -18.92 15.52 7.08
C PHE A 119 -18.17 14.85 8.23
N LYS A 120 -18.47 13.57 8.46
CA LYS A 120 -17.78 12.73 9.43
C LYS A 120 -16.97 11.64 8.72
N PRO A 121 -15.78 11.30 9.23
CA PRO A 121 -15.04 10.16 8.71
C PRO A 121 -15.75 8.86 9.13
N THR A 122 -16.17 8.05 8.17
CA THR A 122 -16.91 6.79 8.44
C THR A 122 -16.06 5.55 8.20
N LYS A 123 -15.04 5.65 7.34
CA LYS A 123 -14.14 4.53 7.04
C LYS A 123 -12.73 5.02 6.75
N ARG A 124 -11.73 4.33 7.30
CA ARG A 124 -10.31 4.53 6.98
C ARG A 124 -9.77 3.25 6.34
N ILE A 125 -9.18 3.37 5.16
CA ILE A 125 -8.71 2.27 4.34
C ILE A 125 -7.20 2.44 4.17
N ARG A 126 -6.42 1.42 4.52
CA ARG A 126 -4.99 1.42 4.25
C ARG A 126 -4.75 0.91 2.84
N ILE A 127 -4.13 1.74 2.01
CA ILE A 127 -3.73 1.38 0.65
C ILE A 127 -2.23 1.08 0.64
N THR A 128 -1.83 0.12 -0.19
CA THR A 128 -0.42 -0.14 -0.50
C THR A 128 -0.28 -0.21 -2.01
N GLU A 129 0.52 0.67 -2.57
CA GLU A 129 0.93 0.67 -3.96
C GLU A 129 2.40 0.25 -4.07
N ILE A 130 2.71 -0.52 -5.11
CA ILE A 130 4.05 -1.03 -5.36
C ILE A 130 4.54 -0.42 -6.67
N PHE A 131 5.69 0.23 -6.62
CA PHE A 131 6.38 0.83 -7.75
C PHE A 131 7.70 0.13 -8.01
N SER A 132 8.11 0.14 -9.26
CA SER A 132 9.41 -0.34 -9.73
C SER A 132 10.23 0.82 -10.28
N ASN A 133 11.55 0.74 -10.14
CA ASN A 133 12.47 1.67 -10.80
C ASN A 133 13.69 0.90 -11.31
N THR A 134 13.91 0.94 -12.63
CA THR A 134 15.06 0.29 -13.30
C THR A 134 16.03 1.33 -13.85
N GLY A 135 16.17 2.48 -13.18
CA GLY A 135 16.99 3.62 -13.60
C GLY A 135 16.29 4.62 -14.54
N LYS A 136 14.97 4.47 -14.78
CA LYS A 136 14.17 5.36 -15.66
C LYS A 136 13.09 6.14 -14.90
N GLY A 137 13.13 6.13 -13.58
CA GLY A 137 12.09 6.69 -12.72
C GLY A 137 11.12 5.64 -12.19
N TRP A 138 10.26 6.07 -11.26
CA TRP A 138 9.26 5.24 -10.58
C TRP A 138 8.01 5.05 -11.43
N ARG A 139 7.52 3.81 -11.48
CA ARG A 139 6.33 3.40 -12.23
C ARG A 139 5.73 2.09 -11.72
#